data_AF-A0A962P333-F1
#
_entry.id   AF-A0A962P333-F1
#
_cell.length_a   1.000
_cell.length_b   1.000
_cell.length_c   1.000
_cell.angle_alpha   90.00
_cell.angle_beta   90.00
_cell.angle_gamma   90.00
#
_symmetry.space_group_name_H-M   'P 1'
#
loop_
_entity.id
_entity.type
_entity.pdbx_description
1 polymer ?
#
loop_
_entity_poly.entity_id
_entity_poly.type
_entity_poly.pdbx_seq_one_letter_code
_entity_poly.pdbx_strand_id
1 'polypeptide(L)'
;MANTMTQASLPSESSPTVAVAITANARTGDQSSPPPRSRRTFHASNYWYFETREGRCVGPYHSKHAADLAASEYVEFAKTASERMLNKLLEYISSSCI
;
A
#
# COMPACT_ATOMS: atom_id res chain seq x y z
N MET A 1 42.58 19.06 -46.80
CA MET A 1 41.61 19.64 -45.86
C MET A 1 41.06 18.49 -45.05
N ALA A 2 41.44 18.40 -43.77
CA ALA A 2 41.01 17.35 -42.85
C ALA A 2 39.54 17.51 -42.46
N ASN A 3 38.92 16.40 -42.02
CA ASN A 3 37.94 16.24 -40.92
C ASN A 3 37.04 15.02 -41.25
N THR A 4 37.42 13.81 -40.81
CA THR A 4 37.04 13.15 -39.53
C THR A 4 35.65 12.50 -39.58
N MET A 5 35.66 11.17 -39.61
CA MET A 5 34.54 10.27 -39.32
C MET A 5 34.08 10.44 -37.87
N THR A 6 32.76 10.50 -37.61
CA THR A 6 32.17 9.95 -36.37
C THR A 6 30.73 9.51 -36.65
N GLN A 7 30.55 8.20 -36.71
CA GLN A 7 29.30 7.49 -36.49
C GLN A 7 29.00 7.50 -34.99
N ALA A 8 27.79 7.87 -34.58
CA ALA A 8 27.31 7.64 -33.22
C ALA A 8 25.83 7.25 -33.29
N SER A 9 25.61 5.94 -33.29
CA SER A 9 24.31 5.32 -33.02
C SER A 9 23.84 5.74 -31.64
N LEU A 10 22.60 6.23 -31.56
CA LEU A 10 21.90 6.48 -30.30
C LEU A 10 21.69 5.14 -29.56
N PRO A 11 21.98 5.06 -28.25
CA PRO A 11 21.69 3.87 -27.47
C PRO A 11 20.17 3.75 -27.25
N SER A 12 19.69 2.53 -27.43
CA SER A 12 18.40 2.05 -26.98
C SER A 12 18.22 2.28 -25.48
N GLU A 13 17.47 3.31 -25.08
CA GLU A 13 17.02 3.44 -23.70
C GLU A 13 15.82 2.50 -23.47
N SER A 14 16.18 1.32 -22.98
CA SER A 14 15.31 0.46 -22.20
C SER A 14 14.74 1.23 -21.00
N SER A 15 13.42 1.37 -20.97
CA SER A 15 12.51 1.50 -19.82
C SER A 15 13.08 1.92 -18.44
N PRO A 16 12.37 2.80 -17.70
CA PRO A 16 11.40 2.19 -16.80
C PRO A 16 10.03 2.89 -16.75
N THR A 17 9.02 2.05 -16.86
CA THR A 17 7.65 2.23 -16.34
C THR A 17 7.60 3.10 -15.08
N VAL A 18 7.01 4.28 -15.24
CA VAL A 18 6.32 5.11 -14.24
C VAL A 18 6.28 4.51 -12.81
N ALA A 19 7.31 4.78 -12.03
CA ALA A 19 7.25 4.65 -10.58
C ALA A 19 6.42 5.82 -10.04
N VAL A 20 5.14 5.58 -9.77
CA VAL A 20 4.27 6.52 -9.05
C VAL A 20 4.84 6.68 -7.64
N ALA A 21 5.64 7.73 -7.43
CA ALA A 21 6.15 8.12 -6.13
C ALA A 21 4.98 8.63 -5.28
N ILE A 22 4.41 7.75 -4.47
CA ILE A 22 3.53 8.14 -3.38
C ILE A 22 4.45 8.73 -2.31
N THR A 23 4.57 10.06 -2.28
CA THR A 23 5.42 10.81 -1.36
C THR A 23 4.96 10.61 0.09
N ALA A 24 5.38 9.51 0.71
CA ALA A 24 5.28 9.34 2.15
C ALA A 24 6.35 10.25 2.78
N ASN A 25 5.92 11.27 3.53
CA ASN A 25 6.81 12.18 4.26
C ASN A 25 7.91 11.40 5.01
N ALA A 26 9.11 11.38 4.44
CA ALA A 26 10.30 10.90 5.12
C ALA A 26 10.55 11.81 6.33
N ARG A 27 10.86 11.22 7.50
CA ARG A 27 11.26 12.00 8.67
C ARG A 27 12.61 12.64 8.38
N THR A 28 12.80 13.89 8.81
CA THR A 28 14.07 14.61 8.63
C THR A 28 15.21 13.79 9.23
N GLY A 29 16.12 13.30 8.37
CA GLY A 29 17.25 12.44 8.74
C GLY A 29 17.18 11.00 8.21
N ASP A 30 16.05 10.58 7.63
CA ASP A 30 15.95 9.27 6.97
C ASP A 30 16.54 9.34 5.55
N GLN A 31 17.74 8.79 5.37
CA GLN A 31 18.41 8.67 4.06
C GLN A 31 17.92 7.48 3.24
N SER A 32 16.98 6.69 3.79
CA SER A 32 16.41 5.53 3.12
C SER A 32 15.02 5.85 2.57
N SER A 33 14.75 5.39 1.34
CA SER A 33 13.38 5.38 0.83
C SER A 33 12.53 4.57 1.80
N PRO A 34 11.41 5.10 2.32
CA PRO A 34 10.55 4.35 3.22
C PRO A 34 10.17 3.03 2.54
N PRO A 35 10.20 1.89 3.26
CA PRO A 35 9.83 0.61 2.67
C PRO A 35 8.44 0.73 2.06
N PRO A 36 8.21 0.12 0.89
CA PRO A 36 6.92 0.20 0.22
C PRO A 36 5.85 -0.23 1.21
N ARG A 37 4.99 0.71 1.62
CA ARG A 37 3.84 0.41 2.45
C ARG A 37 2.88 -0.33 1.55
N SER A 38 2.89 -1.66 1.60
CA SER A 38 1.91 -2.47 0.87
C SER A 38 0.52 -2.04 1.33
N ARG A 39 -0.38 -1.85 0.36
CA ARG A 39 -1.79 -1.69 0.68
C ARG A 39 -2.23 -2.99 1.35
N ARG A 40 -2.79 -2.86 2.54
CA ARG A 40 -3.30 -3.97 3.36
C ARG A 40 -4.53 -4.64 2.76
N THR A 41 -5.05 -4.10 1.66
CA THR A 41 -6.19 -4.59 0.90
C THR A 41 -5.77 -5.72 -0.04
N PHE A 42 -6.42 -6.88 0.05
CA PHE A 42 -6.16 -8.04 -0.78
C PHE A 42 -7.47 -8.65 -1.30
N HIS A 43 -7.37 -9.42 -2.38
CA HIS A 43 -8.51 -10.12 -2.99
C HIS A 43 -8.36 -11.62 -2.73
N ALA A 44 -9.38 -12.24 -2.12
CA ALA A 44 -9.44 -13.66 -1.84
C ALA A 44 -10.86 -14.18 -2.09
N SER A 45 -11.00 -15.38 -2.66
CA SER A 45 -12.31 -16.05 -2.80
C SER A 45 -13.43 -15.19 -3.43
N ASN A 46 -13.09 -14.36 -4.44
CA ASN A 46 -13.99 -13.41 -5.12
C ASN A 46 -14.46 -12.20 -4.29
N TYR A 47 -13.88 -11.99 -3.11
CA TYR A 47 -14.14 -10.86 -2.26
C TYR A 47 -12.87 -10.08 -1.94
N TRP A 48 -13.05 -8.83 -1.57
CA TRP A 48 -11.99 -7.96 -1.11
C TRP A 48 -11.95 -7.95 0.42
N TYR A 49 -10.74 -7.91 0.97
CA TYR A 49 -10.47 -7.88 2.39
C TYR A 49 -9.38 -6.84 2.67
N PHE A 50 -9.24 -6.42 3.92
CA PHE A 50 -8.05 -5.70 4.36
C PHE A 50 -7.49 -6.26 5.66
N GLU A 51 -6.18 -6.18 5.84
CA GLU A 51 -5.47 -6.68 7.03
C GLU A 51 -5.11 -5.55 8.00
N THR A 52 -5.54 -5.66 9.26
CA THR A 52 -5.17 -4.71 10.32
C THR A 52 -3.73 -4.95 10.81
N ARG A 53 -3.18 -4.04 11.64
CA ARG A 53 -1.78 -4.21 12.11
C ARG A 53 -1.63 -5.37 13.09
N GLU A 54 -2.75 -5.84 13.61
CA GLU A 54 -2.90 -6.92 14.58
C GLU A 54 -3.02 -8.29 13.89
N GLY A 55 -2.85 -8.36 12.56
CA GLY A 55 -2.94 -9.59 11.78
C GLY A 55 -4.36 -10.10 11.60
N ARG A 56 -5.37 -9.23 11.78
CA ARG A 56 -6.78 -9.59 11.58
C ARG A 56 -7.22 -9.14 10.20
N CYS A 57 -7.93 -10.00 9.48
CA CYS A 57 -8.51 -9.60 8.21
C CYS A 57 -9.98 -9.21 8.37
N VAL A 58 -10.35 -8.09 7.75
CA VAL A 58 -11.70 -7.52 7.77
C VAL A 58 -12.30 -7.66 6.38
N GLY A 59 -13.54 -8.14 6.31
CA GLY A 59 -14.30 -8.38 5.08
C GLY A 59 -15.41 -9.39 5.34
N PRO A 60 -16.07 -9.94 4.31
CA PRO A 60 -15.84 -9.73 2.87
C PRO A 60 -16.44 -8.42 2.31
N TYR A 61 -15.75 -7.79 1.36
CA TYR A 61 -16.23 -6.65 0.60
C TYR A 61 -16.41 -7.00 -0.89
N HIS A 62 -17.41 -6.42 -1.54
CA HIS A 62 -17.72 -6.68 -2.95
C HIS A 62 -16.78 -5.97 -3.93
N SER A 63 -16.06 -4.93 -3.49
CA SER A 63 -15.16 -4.16 -4.35
C SER A 63 -13.91 -3.71 -3.60
N LYS A 64 -12.83 -3.50 -4.36
CA LYS A 64 -11.58 -2.94 -3.84
C LYS A 64 -11.80 -1.57 -3.21
N HIS A 65 -12.65 -0.74 -3.81
CA HIS A 65 -12.93 0.60 -3.30
C HIS A 65 -13.63 0.54 -1.93
N ALA A 66 -14.59 -0.37 -1.76
CA ALA A 66 -15.26 -0.56 -0.47
C ALA A 66 -14.27 -1.01 0.63
N ALA A 67 -13.37 -1.94 0.30
CA ALA A 67 -12.33 -2.38 1.23
C ALA A 67 -11.31 -1.28 1.54
N ASP A 68 -10.90 -0.48 0.55
CA ASP A 68 -9.99 0.67 0.74
C ASP A 68 -10.65 1.77 1.61
N LEU A 69 -11.95 2.03 1.43
CA LEU A 69 -12.73 2.98 2.24
C LEU A 69 -12.84 2.50 3.69
N ALA A 70 -13.28 1.25 3.89
CA ALA A 70 -13.40 0.66 5.23
C ALA A 70 -12.06 0.60 5.97
N ALA A 71 -10.95 0.35 5.25
CA ALA A 71 -9.61 0.41 5.84
C ALA A 71 -9.23 1.82 6.31
N SER A 72 -9.66 2.86 5.59
CA SER A 72 -9.42 4.26 5.96
C SER A 72 -10.25 4.66 7.18
N GLU A 73 -11.54 4.29 7.19
CA GLU A 73 -12.44 4.49 8.35
C GLU A 73 -11.93 3.75 9.58
N TYR A 74 -11.44 2.51 9.42
CA TYR A 74 -10.82 1.75 10.50
C TYR A 74 -9.61 2.48 11.11
N VAL A 75 -8.76 3.11 10.30
CA VAL A 75 -7.60 3.86 10.80
C VAL A 75 -8.04 5.11 11.58
N GLU A 76 -9.07 5.81 11.14
CA GLU A 76 -9.63 6.96 11.86
C GLU A 76 -10.29 6.54 13.18
N PHE A 77 -11.04 5.44 13.14
CA PHE A 77 -11.61 4.82 14.32
C PHE A 77 -10.52 4.41 15.31
N ALA A 78 -9.48 3.69 14.86
CA ALA A 78 -8.41 3.21 15.74
C ALA A 78 -7.59 4.35 16.39
N LYS A 79 -7.53 5.53 15.76
CA LYS A 79 -6.89 6.73 16.37
C LYS A 79 -7.73 7.37 17.47
N THR A 80 -9.05 7.23 17.40
CA THR A 80 -10.01 7.96 18.24
C THR A 80 -10.63 7.06 19.31
N ALA A 81 -10.75 5.76 19.02
CA ALA A 81 -11.38 4.77 19.87
C ALA A 81 -10.55 4.51 21.13
N SER A 82 -11.23 4.25 22.23
CA SER A 82 -10.57 3.73 23.42
C SER A 82 -10.09 2.31 23.17
N GLU A 83 -9.02 1.92 23.86
CA GLU A 83 -8.43 0.57 23.77
C GLU A 83 -9.49 -0.52 23.99
N ARG A 84 -10.41 -0.31 24.94
CA ARG A 84 -11.51 -1.25 25.23
C ARG A 84 -12.45 -1.44 24.03
N MET A 85 -12.73 -0.38 23.29
CA MET A 85 -13.61 -0.43 22.13
C MET A 85 -12.90 -1.07 20.93
N LEU A 86 -11.64 -0.72 20.70
CA LEU A 86 -10.81 -1.34 19.68
C LEU A 86 -10.67 -2.84 19.94
N ASN A 87 -10.42 -3.25 21.17
CA ASN A 87 -10.34 -4.67 21.54
C ASN A 87 -11.64 -5.43 21.28
N LYS A 88 -12.80 -4.83 21.56
CA LYS A 88 -14.10 -5.44 21.20
C LYS A 88 -14.30 -5.57 19.70
N LEU A 89 -13.90 -4.56 18.93
CA LEU A 89 -13.97 -4.62 17.47
C LEU A 89 -13.05 -5.72 16.93
N LEU A 90 -11.81 -5.77 17.42
CA LEU A 90 -10.85 -6.82 17.08
C LEU A 90 -11.38 -8.20 17.46
N GLU A 91 -12.02 -8.35 18.63
CA GLU A 91 -12.67 -9.58 19.09
C GLU A 91 -13.80 -10.01 18.14
N TYR A 92 -14.65 -9.07 17.72
CA TYR A 92 -15.70 -9.33 16.73
C TYR A 92 -15.13 -9.80 15.38
N ILE A 93 -14.02 -9.19 14.95
CA ILE A 93 -13.36 -9.52 13.68
C ILE A 93 -12.38 -10.72 13.82
N SER A 94 -12.19 -11.29 15.02
CA SER A 94 -11.32 -12.47 15.24
C SER A 94 -11.74 -13.71 14.48
N SER A 95 -12.95 -13.73 13.95
CA SER A 95 -13.56 -14.90 13.36
C SER A 95 -12.91 -15.18 12.00
N SER A 96 -11.69 -15.72 12.09
CA SER A 96 -10.83 -16.38 11.11
C SER A 96 -10.78 -15.75 9.72
N CYS A 97 -9.63 -15.17 9.39
CA CYS A 97 -9.23 -15.13 7.98
C CYS A 97 -8.40 -16.35 7.65
N ILE A 98 -8.98 -17.17 6.77
CA ILE A 98 -8.46 -18.40 6.17
C ILE A 98 -8.20 -19.52 7.19
#